data_AF-A0A2E0W6Q6-F1
#
_entry.id   AF-A0A2E0W6Q6-F1
#
_cell.length_a   1.000
_cell.length_b   1.000
_cell.length_c   1.000
_cell.angle_alpha   90.00
_cell.angle_beta   90.00
_cell.angle_gamma   90.00
#
_symmetry.space_group_name_H-M   'P 1'
#
loop_
_entity.id
_entity.type
_entity.pdbx_description
1 polymer ?
#
loop_
_entity_poly.entity_id
_entity_poly.type
_entity_poly.pdbx_seq_one_letter_code
_entity_poly.pdbx_strand_id
1 'polypeptide(L)'
;MPSGMADSKGSIKVSNMTEKEFQNIWREKLKENLKDFPNDFITDEETTEILLPPKPLIIANELFGNYEISDLDDNVVYTTDNYSKVKYILYANRVRPSSIKIPIDQNNIEKLLKLYEKTVDTFLKVMNDEFKKEFPNSKSFPSVSNSILTSLNLKRL
;
A
#
# COMPACT_ATOMS: atom_id res chain seq x y z
N MET A 1 22.18 26.03 -59.75
CA MET A 1 22.53 25.38 -58.48
C MET A 1 21.24 24.83 -57.89
N PRO A 2 21.11 23.51 -57.67
CA PRO A 2 19.86 22.92 -57.21
C PRO A 2 19.75 22.93 -55.69
N SER A 3 18.48 22.92 -55.29
CA SER A 3 17.85 22.79 -53.97
C SER A 3 18.32 21.58 -53.14
N GLY A 4 18.19 21.68 -51.82
CA GLY A 4 18.36 20.58 -50.87
C GLY A 4 17.93 20.96 -49.45
N MET A 5 16.61 20.99 -49.24
CA MET A 5 15.91 21.10 -47.96
C MET A 5 16.16 19.87 -47.05
N ALA A 6 16.16 20.14 -45.75
CA ALA A 6 15.72 19.34 -44.59
C ALA A 6 15.87 17.80 -44.59
N ASP A 7 16.42 17.24 -43.50
CA ASP A 7 15.53 16.66 -42.47
C ASP A 7 16.30 16.21 -41.22
N SER A 8 15.81 16.74 -40.10
CA SER A 8 16.10 16.29 -38.74
C SER A 8 15.60 14.85 -38.54
N LYS A 9 16.50 13.92 -38.20
CA LYS A 9 16.10 12.69 -37.52
C LYS A 9 16.56 12.78 -36.07
N GLY A 10 15.70 13.39 -35.26
CA GLY A 10 15.72 13.18 -33.81
C GLY A 10 15.42 11.70 -33.56
N SER A 11 16.43 10.96 -33.13
CA SER A 11 16.28 9.57 -32.71
C SER A 11 15.30 9.52 -31.55
N ILE A 12 14.13 8.92 -31.79
CA ILE A 12 13.19 8.53 -30.73
C ILE A 12 13.95 7.54 -29.85
N LYS A 13 14.32 7.98 -28.65
CA LYS A 13 14.88 7.10 -27.63
C LYS A 13 13.73 6.26 -27.08
N VAL A 14 13.43 5.14 -27.74
CA VAL A 14 12.59 4.10 -27.14
C VAL A 14 13.45 3.46 -26.06
N SER A 15 13.33 3.96 -24.83
CA SER A 15 13.77 3.19 -23.68
C SER A 15 12.86 1.98 -23.60
N ASN A 16 13.31 0.81 -24.04
CA ASN A 16 12.62 -0.44 -23.73
C ASN A 16 12.85 -0.73 -22.25
N MET A 17 12.07 -0.09 -21.38
CA MET A 17 12.04 -0.45 -19.96
C MET A 17 11.50 -1.88 -19.86
N THR A 18 12.13 -2.70 -19.04
CA THR A 18 11.63 -4.03 -18.69
C THR A 18 10.64 -3.93 -17.53
N GLU A 19 9.73 -4.90 -17.39
CA GLU A 19 8.81 -4.93 -16.24
C GLU A 19 9.56 -4.98 -14.89
N LYS A 20 10.76 -5.58 -14.86
CA LYS A 20 11.60 -5.59 -13.65
C LYS A 20 12.12 -4.20 -13.30
N GLU A 21 12.55 -3.42 -14.28
CA GLU A 21 12.96 -2.02 -14.08
C GLU A 21 11.78 -1.16 -13.63
N PHE A 22 10.62 -1.35 -14.27
CA PHE A 22 9.37 -0.68 -13.86
C PHE A 22 9.04 -0.95 -12.38
N GLN A 23 9.11 -2.22 -11.96
CA GLN A 23 8.89 -2.59 -10.57
C GLN A 23 9.90 -1.93 -9.62
N ASN A 24 11.17 -1.85 -9.99
CA ASN A 24 12.19 -1.20 -9.16
C ASN A 24 11.90 0.29 -9.00
N ILE A 25 11.59 1.00 -10.09
CA ILE A 25 11.25 2.43 -10.05
C ILE A 25 10.05 2.66 -9.14
N TRP A 26 8.99 1.86 -9.29
CA TRP A 26 7.79 2.01 -8.46
C TRP A 26 7.99 1.60 -7.01
N ARG A 27 8.85 0.61 -6.72
CA ARG A 27 9.25 0.29 -5.34
C ARG A 27 9.90 1.47 -4.66
N GLU A 28 10.88 2.12 -5.29
CA GLU A 28 11.57 3.27 -4.70
C GLU A 28 10.65 4.49 -4.58
N LYS A 29 9.87 4.79 -5.64
CA LYS A 29 8.86 5.86 -5.61
C LYS A 29 7.87 5.69 -4.46
N LEU A 30 7.38 4.46 -4.22
CA LEU A 30 6.48 4.22 -3.10
C LEU A 30 7.20 4.33 -1.75
N LYS A 31 8.42 3.80 -1.58
CA LYS A 31 9.15 3.95 -0.31
C LYS A 31 9.31 5.41 0.11
N GLU A 32 9.57 6.30 -0.84
CA GLU A 32 9.75 7.73 -0.59
C GLU A 32 8.45 8.47 -0.28
N ASN A 33 7.32 8.03 -0.85
CA ASN A 33 6.06 8.78 -0.82
C ASN A 33 4.98 8.12 0.05
N LEU A 34 5.23 6.91 0.55
CA LEU A 34 4.26 6.14 1.33
C LEU A 34 4.27 6.60 2.78
N LYS A 35 3.19 7.30 3.15
CA LYS A 35 2.90 7.71 4.52
C LYS A 35 2.87 6.53 5.48
N ASP A 36 3.37 6.75 6.69
CA ASP A 36 3.28 5.80 7.78
C ASP A 36 1.89 5.81 8.41
N PHE A 37 1.19 4.68 8.31
CA PHE A 37 -0.11 4.53 8.94
C PHE A 37 0.08 3.92 10.34
N PRO A 38 -0.54 4.48 11.39
CA PRO A 38 -1.49 5.60 11.36
C PRO A 38 -0.86 6.98 11.64
N ASN A 39 0.44 7.03 11.96
CA ASN A 39 1.12 8.22 12.48
C ASN A 39 0.99 9.46 11.58
N ASP A 40 1.10 9.31 10.27
CA ASP A 40 0.99 10.40 9.30
C ASP A 40 -0.46 10.77 8.92
N PHE A 41 -1.44 10.09 9.53
CA PHE A 41 -2.86 10.25 9.24
C PHE A 41 -3.64 10.79 10.45
N ILE A 42 -3.23 10.45 11.67
CA ILE A 42 -3.77 11.05 12.91
C ILE A 42 -3.35 12.51 12.98
N THR A 43 -4.29 13.41 13.25
CA THR A 43 -4.01 14.85 13.37
C THR A 43 -4.29 15.36 14.77
N ASP A 44 -5.52 15.19 15.25
CA ASP A 44 -6.06 15.84 16.44
C ASP A 44 -7.01 14.92 17.22
N GLU A 45 -7.20 13.69 16.74
CA GLU A 45 -8.04 12.71 17.37
C GLU A 45 -7.45 12.24 18.71
N GLU A 46 -8.31 12.09 19.73
CA GLU A 46 -7.91 11.44 20.99
C GLU A 46 -7.62 9.96 20.73
N THR A 47 -6.45 9.50 21.19
CA THR A 47 -5.96 8.14 20.94
C THR A 47 -5.64 7.42 22.25
N THR A 48 -5.73 6.09 22.18
CA THR A 48 -5.12 5.19 23.16
C THR A 48 -3.97 4.43 22.49
N GLU A 49 -3.09 3.86 23.30
CA GLU A 49 -1.96 3.06 22.84
C GLU A 49 -2.28 1.57 23.01
N ILE A 50 -2.02 0.78 21.97
CA ILE A 50 -2.08 -0.68 22.01
C ILE A 50 -0.67 -1.22 21.81
N LEU A 51 -0.22 -2.08 22.72
CA LEU A 51 1.02 -2.84 22.55
C LEU A 51 0.80 -3.97 21.55
N LEU A 52 1.72 -4.08 20.59
CA LEU A 52 1.71 -5.14 19.58
C LEU A 52 3.06 -5.88 19.62
N PRO A 53 3.09 -7.20 19.33
CA PRO A 53 4.34 -7.86 19.07
C PRO A 53 4.95 -7.27 17.79
N PRO A 54 6.29 -7.09 17.71
CA PRO A 54 6.97 -6.66 16.50
C PRO A 54 7.07 -7.81 15.47
N LYS A 55 5.95 -8.49 15.22
CA LYS A 55 5.77 -9.62 14.32
C LYS A 55 4.69 -9.30 13.28
N PRO A 56 4.67 -10.00 12.13
CA PRO A 56 3.54 -9.95 11.21
C PRO A 56 2.27 -10.42 11.91
N LEU A 57 1.18 -9.68 11.70
CA LEU A 57 -0.15 -10.04 12.18
C LEU A 57 -1.07 -10.48 11.03
N ILE A 58 -2.00 -11.37 11.35
CA ILE A 58 -3.03 -11.89 10.44
C ILE A 58 -4.40 -11.91 11.12
N ILE A 59 -5.46 -11.97 10.32
CA ILE A 59 -6.80 -12.32 10.81
C ILE A 59 -6.80 -13.84 11.01
N ALA A 60 -7.04 -14.29 12.23
CA ALA A 60 -7.04 -15.71 12.59
C ALA A 60 -8.42 -16.32 12.36
N ASN A 61 -9.31 -16.18 13.34
CA ASN A 61 -10.66 -16.74 13.31
C ASN A 61 -11.72 -15.66 13.49
N GLU A 62 -12.92 -15.96 12.98
CA GLU A 62 -14.15 -15.30 13.39
C GLU A 62 -14.92 -16.26 14.30
N LEU A 63 -14.99 -15.94 15.59
CA LEU A 63 -15.68 -16.74 16.59
C LEU A 63 -16.78 -15.90 17.22
N PHE A 64 -18.03 -16.33 17.05
CA PHE A 64 -19.21 -15.68 17.63
C PHE A 64 -19.31 -14.18 17.30
N GLY A 65 -18.99 -13.80 16.06
CA GLY A 65 -19.02 -12.40 15.59
C GLY A 65 -17.85 -11.55 16.08
N ASN A 66 -16.84 -12.15 16.73
CA ASN A 66 -15.59 -11.50 17.07
C ASN A 66 -14.48 -11.96 16.14
N TYR A 67 -13.68 -11.01 15.69
CA TYR A 67 -12.46 -11.23 14.92
C TYR A 67 -11.27 -11.35 15.87
N GLU A 68 -10.44 -12.35 15.64
CA GLU A 68 -9.14 -12.51 16.29
C GLU A 68 -8.02 -12.07 15.36
N ILE A 69 -7.08 -11.31 15.90
CA ILE A 69 -5.81 -10.97 15.27
C ILE A 69 -4.74 -11.78 15.98
N SER A 70 -3.99 -12.59 15.24
CA SER A 70 -2.89 -13.39 15.78
C SER A 70 -1.56 -13.06 15.11
N ASP A 71 -0.47 -13.49 15.74
CA ASP A 71 0.80 -13.66 15.03
C ASP A 71 0.81 -14.96 14.21
N LEU A 72 1.94 -15.23 13.53
CA LEU A 72 2.12 -16.42 12.70
C LEU A 72 2.32 -17.72 13.51
N ASP A 73 2.45 -17.61 14.83
CA ASP A 73 2.58 -18.74 15.75
C ASP A 73 1.24 -19.03 16.46
N ASP A 74 0.13 -18.55 15.88
CA ASP A 74 -1.26 -18.65 16.38
C ASP A 74 -1.49 -18.02 17.77
N ASN A 75 -0.61 -17.11 18.22
CA ASN A 75 -0.85 -16.38 19.47
C ASN A 75 -1.82 -15.22 19.22
N VAL A 76 -2.98 -15.23 19.88
CA VAL A 76 -3.95 -14.14 19.81
C VAL A 76 -3.37 -12.87 20.45
N VAL A 77 -3.31 -11.80 19.66
CA VAL A 77 -2.79 -10.49 20.03
C VAL A 77 -3.92 -9.52 20.36
N TYR A 78 -5.04 -9.61 19.64
CA TYR A 78 -6.16 -8.71 19.81
C TYR A 78 -7.48 -9.37 19.38
N THR A 79 -8.57 -9.01 20.05
CA THR A 79 -9.92 -9.50 19.73
C THR A 79 -10.89 -8.33 19.68
N THR A 80 -11.75 -8.29 18.68
CA THR A 80 -12.79 -7.25 18.54
C THR A 80 -13.94 -7.74 17.67
N ASP A 81 -15.15 -7.28 17.95
CA ASP A 81 -16.33 -7.41 17.08
C ASP A 81 -16.34 -6.42 15.91
N ASN A 82 -15.34 -5.54 15.82
CA ASN A 82 -15.32 -4.44 14.87
C ASN A 82 -14.27 -4.64 13.77
N TYR A 83 -14.73 -4.92 12.55
CA TYR A 83 -13.83 -5.16 11.42
C TYR A 83 -13.00 -3.93 11.02
N SER A 84 -13.48 -2.71 11.26
CA SER A 84 -12.68 -1.50 11.02
C SER A 84 -11.47 -1.46 11.96
N LYS A 85 -11.61 -1.85 13.24
CA LYS A 85 -10.47 -1.98 14.15
C LYS A 85 -9.47 -3.04 13.67
N VAL A 86 -9.96 -4.15 13.13
CA VAL A 86 -9.11 -5.19 12.53
C VAL A 86 -8.26 -4.62 11.40
N LYS A 87 -8.88 -3.97 10.41
CA LYS A 87 -8.15 -3.33 9.31
C LYS A 87 -7.13 -2.31 9.82
N TYR A 88 -7.53 -1.51 10.81
CA TYR A 88 -6.68 -0.47 11.38
C TYR A 88 -5.40 -1.06 11.96
N ILE A 89 -5.54 -2.07 12.83
CA ILE A 89 -4.40 -2.73 13.48
C ILE A 89 -3.49 -3.38 12.44
N LEU A 90 -4.06 -4.04 11.43
CA LEU A 90 -3.27 -4.72 10.40
C LEU A 90 -2.54 -3.74 9.46
N TYR A 91 -3.16 -2.63 9.09
CA TYR A 91 -2.49 -1.58 8.33
C TYR A 91 -1.39 -0.89 9.15
N ALA A 92 -1.63 -0.67 10.44
CA ALA A 92 -0.65 -0.10 11.37
C ALA A 92 0.53 -1.07 11.64
N ASN A 93 0.30 -2.38 11.55
CA ASN A 93 1.33 -3.40 11.71
C ASN A 93 2.26 -3.56 10.48
N ARG A 94 2.07 -2.78 9.40
CA ARG A 94 2.90 -2.86 8.18
C ARG A 94 4.41 -2.81 8.47
N VAL A 95 4.84 -1.95 9.39
CA VAL A 95 6.25 -1.79 9.81
C VAL A 95 6.59 -2.56 11.09
N ARG A 96 5.65 -3.39 11.58
CA ARG A 96 5.78 -4.24 12.78
C ARG A 96 6.23 -3.46 14.02
N PRO A 97 5.55 -2.33 14.35
CA PRO A 97 5.91 -1.56 15.52
C PRO A 97 5.58 -2.33 16.81
N SER A 98 6.24 -1.97 17.91
CA SER A 98 5.95 -2.51 19.24
C SER A 98 4.68 -1.94 19.87
N SER A 99 4.18 -0.82 19.35
CA SER A 99 2.92 -0.21 19.76
C SER A 99 2.32 0.63 18.63
N ILE A 100 1.01 0.85 18.71
CA ILE A 100 0.29 1.73 17.79
C ILE A 100 -0.63 2.66 18.58
N LYS A 101 -0.84 3.86 18.04
CA LYS A 101 -1.92 4.75 18.49
C LYS A 101 -3.18 4.41 17.72
N ILE A 102 -4.31 4.34 18.41
CA ILE A 102 -5.63 4.12 17.80
C ILE A 102 -6.64 5.13 18.36
N PRO A 103 -7.45 5.78 17.51
CA PRO A 103 -8.51 6.65 17.99
C PRO A 103 -9.48 5.94 18.91
N ILE A 104 -9.97 6.66 19.92
CA ILE A 104 -11.02 6.15 20.82
C ILE A 104 -12.37 6.13 20.10
N ASP A 105 -12.65 7.16 19.29
CA ASP A 105 -13.87 7.26 18.49
C ASP A 105 -13.79 6.40 17.22
N GLN A 106 -14.76 5.51 17.07
CA GLN A 106 -14.93 4.64 15.92
C GLN A 106 -15.06 5.41 14.59
N ASN A 107 -15.73 6.56 14.57
CA ASN A 107 -15.89 7.33 13.33
C ASN A 107 -14.54 7.81 12.79
N ASN A 108 -13.61 8.14 13.69
CA ASN A 108 -12.26 8.52 13.34
C ASN A 108 -11.45 7.35 12.79
N ILE A 109 -11.61 6.14 13.35
CA ILE A 109 -11.01 4.92 12.80
C ILE A 109 -11.43 4.75 11.34
N GLU A 110 -12.73 4.82 11.05
CA GLU A 110 -13.26 4.64 9.70
C GLU A 110 -12.81 5.73 8.72
N LYS A 111 -12.76 6.98 9.19
CA LYS A 111 -12.24 8.12 8.41
C LYS A 111 -10.77 7.89 8.01
N LEU A 112 -9.93 7.48 8.96
CA LEU A 112 -8.50 7.23 8.73
C LEU A 112 -8.29 6.05 7.78
N LEU A 113 -9.07 4.97 7.93
CA LEU A 113 -9.05 3.84 7.00
C LEU A 113 -9.39 4.27 5.57
N LYS A 114 -10.48 5.01 5.38
CA LYS A 114 -10.87 5.53 4.06
C LYS A 114 -9.78 6.40 3.45
N LEU A 115 -9.10 7.23 4.25
CA LEU A 115 -8.00 8.06 3.77
C LEU A 115 -6.81 7.22 3.34
N TYR A 116 -6.41 6.23 4.15
CA TYR A 116 -5.33 5.30 3.82
C TYR A 116 -5.62 4.48 2.55
N GLU A 117 -6.79 3.86 2.49
CA GLU A 117 -7.20 3.05 1.33
C GLU A 117 -7.26 3.89 0.05
N LYS A 118 -7.76 5.14 0.13
CA LYS A 118 -7.75 6.09 -0.99
C LYS A 118 -6.33 6.42 -1.45
N THR A 119 -5.37 6.56 -0.53
CA THR A 119 -3.96 6.78 -0.88
C THR A 119 -3.40 5.59 -1.65
N VAL A 120 -3.64 4.36 -1.18
CA VAL A 120 -3.21 3.13 -1.87
C VAL A 120 -3.86 3.00 -3.25
N ASP A 121 -5.16 3.27 -3.35
CA ASP A 121 -5.89 3.24 -4.63
C ASP A 121 -5.37 4.27 -5.63
N THR A 122 -4.97 5.45 -5.13
CA THR A 122 -4.36 6.49 -5.98
C THR A 122 -3.03 6.02 -6.54
N PHE A 123 -2.19 5.37 -5.72
CA PHE A 123 -0.94 4.78 -6.21
C PHE A 123 -1.19 3.70 -7.27
N LEU A 124 -2.12 2.79 -7.02
CA LEU A 124 -2.48 1.74 -7.99
C LEU A 124 -2.98 2.32 -9.31
N LYS A 125 -3.81 3.36 -9.26
CA LYS A 125 -4.30 4.04 -10.46
C LYS A 125 -3.17 4.65 -11.27
N VAL A 126 -2.32 5.47 -10.63
CA VAL A 126 -1.19 6.13 -11.32
C VAL A 126 -0.21 5.09 -11.87
N MET A 127 0.07 4.03 -11.12
CA MET A 127 0.92 2.93 -11.55
C MET A 127 0.35 2.20 -12.77
N ASN A 128 -0.96 1.94 -12.80
CA ASN A 128 -1.62 1.33 -13.95
C ASN A 128 -1.54 2.22 -15.20
N ASP A 129 -1.76 3.53 -15.03
CA ASP A 129 -1.73 4.49 -16.12
C ASP A 129 -0.31 4.64 -16.71
N GLU A 130 0.72 4.63 -15.86
CA GLU A 130 2.13 4.58 -16.30
C GLU A 130 2.48 3.24 -16.95
N PHE A 131 2.05 2.13 -16.36
CA PHE A 131 2.30 0.78 -16.88
C PHE A 131 1.74 0.60 -18.29
N LYS A 132 0.51 1.06 -18.55
CA LYS A 132 -0.12 0.97 -19.89
C LYS A 132 0.59 1.80 -20.96
N LYS A 133 1.29 2.87 -20.57
CA LYS A 133 2.09 3.68 -21.51
C LYS A 133 3.37 2.95 -21.91
N GLU A 134 4.01 2.28 -20.95
CA GLU A 134 5.26 1.56 -21.17
C GLU A 134 5.04 0.18 -21.81
N PHE A 135 3.95 -0.50 -21.44
CA PHE A 135 3.61 -1.87 -21.85
C PHE A 135 2.18 -1.97 -22.41
N PRO A 136 1.84 -1.30 -23.53
CA PRO A 136 0.46 -1.14 -24.01
C PRO A 136 -0.26 -2.46 -24.32
N ASN A 137 0.49 -3.52 -24.65
CA ASN A 137 -0.05 -4.84 -24.97
C ASN A 137 0.06 -5.85 -23.81
N SER A 138 0.68 -5.48 -22.68
CA SER A 138 0.89 -6.39 -21.56
C SER A 138 -0.36 -6.49 -20.69
N LYS A 139 -0.67 -7.71 -20.26
CA LYS A 139 -1.73 -8.02 -19.29
C LYS A 139 -1.18 -8.30 -17.89
N SER A 140 0.12 -8.11 -17.67
CA SER A 140 0.81 -8.51 -16.45
C SER A 140 0.66 -7.53 -15.28
N PHE A 141 0.01 -6.36 -15.49
CA PHE A 141 -0.15 -5.35 -14.44
C PHE A 141 -0.64 -5.89 -13.08
N PRO A 142 -1.62 -6.82 -13.00
CA PRO A 142 -2.03 -7.38 -11.72
C PRO A 142 -0.89 -8.10 -10.98
N SER A 143 -0.04 -8.85 -11.70
CA SER A 143 1.11 -9.54 -11.11
C SER A 143 2.22 -8.55 -10.73
N VAL A 144 2.50 -7.59 -11.61
CA VAL A 144 3.50 -6.53 -11.40
C VAL A 144 3.16 -5.68 -10.18
N SER A 145 1.92 -5.17 -10.10
CA SER A 145 1.46 -4.36 -8.98
C SER A 145 1.42 -5.16 -7.67
N ASN A 146 0.96 -6.41 -7.70
CA ASN A 146 0.98 -7.27 -6.52
C ASN A 146 2.41 -7.53 -6.01
N SER A 147 3.37 -7.76 -6.91
CA SER A 147 4.79 -7.93 -6.54
C SER A 147 5.35 -6.68 -5.85
N ILE A 148 5.03 -5.49 -6.38
CA ILE A 148 5.43 -4.20 -5.79
C ILE A 148 4.80 -4.03 -4.40
N LEU A 149 3.48 -4.18 -4.26
CA LEU A 149 2.78 -4.01 -2.99
C LEU A 149 3.27 -4.99 -1.92
N THR A 150 3.41 -6.27 -2.28
CA THR A 150 3.91 -7.32 -1.38
C THR A 150 5.31 -7.00 -0.87
N SER A 151 6.19 -6.47 -1.74
CA SER A 151 7.55 -6.09 -1.34
C SER A 151 7.62 -4.95 -0.31
N LEU A 152 6.51 -4.21 -0.15
CA LEU A 152 6.37 -3.09 0.79
C LEU A 152 5.44 -3.42 1.96
N ASN A 153 5.05 -4.71 2.10
CA ASN A 153 4.04 -5.18 3.05
C ASN A 153 2.70 -4.43 2.95
N LEU A 154 2.39 -3.86 1.78
CA LEU A 154 1.12 -3.21 1.52
C LEU A 154 0.07 -4.26 1.20
N LYS A 155 -0.96 -4.33 2.04
CA LYS A 155 -2.14 -5.18 1.84
C LYS A 155 -3.35 -4.27 1.66
N ARG A 156 -4.29 -4.71 0.81
CA ARG A 156 -5.62 -4.12 0.73
C ARG A 156 -6.59 -5.16 1.32
N LEU A 157 -7.18 -4.83 2.47
CA LEU A 157 -8.07 -5.68 3.27
C LEU A 157 -9.54 -5.25 3.13
#